data_AF-A0A2S7T1V4-F1
#
_entry.id   AF-A0A2S7T1V4-F1
#
_cell.length_a   1.000
_cell.length_b   1.000
_cell.length_c   1.000
_cell.angle_alpha   90.00
_cell.angle_beta   90.00
_cell.angle_gamma   90.00
#
_symmetry.space_group_name_H-M   'P 1'
#
loop_
_entity.id
_entity.type
_entity.pdbx_description
1 polymer ?
#
loop_
_entity_poly.entity_id
_entity_poly.type
_entity_poly.pdbx_seq_one_letter_code
_entity_poly.pdbx_strand_id
1 'polypeptide(L)'
;MRVYPSYAFIPIYFIYLLTQGGKSIPEAIAALPSTSKYLLLLYMSSYVLISGMNYLIVSDQYKATWVFYASPVTTPGHIMIGAFKALCVKLFLPFFTLITVFVLWIWGWGVLPDILLALLNVLLLSTCLVRISFRQLPFSSMEQAKQNGGKVLKSLLAMLIPFTLGIGHYFALDIWWLKLTFVLLSSAMLWLLWQSYMDTSWDNIRKEDA
;
A
#
# COMPACT_ATOMS: atom_id res chain seq x y z
N MET A 1 14.18 1.45 10.87
CA MET A 1 13.02 0.99 11.68
C MET A 1 11.80 1.92 11.60
N ARG A 2 11.64 2.75 10.55
CA ARG A 2 10.64 3.85 10.54
C ARG A 2 9.21 3.42 10.18
N VAL A 3 9.04 2.20 9.65
CA VAL A 3 7.76 1.65 9.17
C VAL A 3 7.08 0.68 10.13
N TYR A 4 7.78 0.19 11.16
CA TYR A 4 7.23 -0.81 12.08
C TYR A 4 5.98 -0.38 12.86
N PRO A 5 5.83 0.89 13.29
CA PRO A 5 4.60 1.33 13.95
C PRO A 5 3.35 1.08 13.10
N SER A 6 3.46 1.20 11.77
CA SER A 6 2.34 0.96 10.87
C SER A 6 1.81 -0.47 10.92
N TYR A 7 2.69 -1.46 11.14
CA TYR A 7 2.27 -2.86 11.30
C TYR A 7 1.47 -3.09 12.57
N ALA A 8 1.82 -2.41 13.66
CA ALA A 8 1.12 -2.57 14.94
C ALA A 8 -0.25 -1.87 14.92
N PHE A 9 -0.35 -0.70 14.27
CA PHE A 9 -1.60 0.05 14.23
C PHE A 9 -2.75 -0.70 13.57
N ILE A 10 -2.50 -1.49 12.52
CA ILE A 10 -3.55 -2.21 11.80
C ILE A 10 -4.29 -3.24 12.67
N PRO A 11 -3.65 -4.26 13.26
CA PRO A 11 -4.33 -5.22 14.11
C PRO A 11 -4.94 -4.56 15.36
N ILE A 12 -4.24 -3.61 15.98
CA ILE A 12 -4.77 -2.89 17.17
C ILE A 12 -6.05 -2.14 16.82
N TYR A 13 -6.05 -1.37 15.74
CA TYR A 13 -7.22 -0.60 15.33
C TYR A 13 -8.34 -1.50 14.83
N PHE A 14 -8.02 -2.62 14.17
CA PHE A 14 -9.01 -3.61 13.77
C PHE A 14 -9.72 -4.19 15.00
N ILE A 15 -8.98 -4.63 16.03
CA ILE A 15 -9.56 -5.11 17.29
C ILE A 15 -10.40 -4.02 17.97
N TYR A 16 -9.92 -2.79 18.02
CA TYR A 16 -10.68 -1.65 18.54
C TYR A 16 -12.04 -1.50 17.85
N LEU A 17 -12.07 -1.54 16.51
CA LEU A 17 -13.30 -1.48 15.72
C LEU A 17 -14.23 -2.69 15.96
N LEU A 18 -13.68 -3.87 16.25
CA LEU A 18 -14.48 -5.05 16.59
C LEU A 18 -15.21 -4.90 17.93
N THR A 19 -14.55 -4.26 18.90
CA THR A 19 -15.10 -4.01 20.24
C THR A 19 -15.93 -2.73 20.35
N GLN A 20 -16.02 -1.96 19.27
CA GLN A 20 -16.82 -0.74 19.23
C GLN A 20 -18.29 -1.08 19.51
N GLY A 21 -18.85 -0.51 20.59
CA GLY A 21 -20.19 -0.86 21.09
C GLY A 21 -20.21 -1.74 22.35
N GLY A 22 -19.07 -1.90 23.04
CA GLY A 22 -19.02 -2.53 24.37
C GLY A 22 -18.95 -4.06 24.36
N LYS A 23 -18.74 -4.67 23.19
CA LYS A 23 -18.56 -6.12 23.06
C LYS A 23 -17.22 -6.56 23.61
N SER A 24 -17.19 -7.69 24.33
CA SER A 24 -15.92 -8.29 24.73
C SER A 24 -15.15 -8.81 23.50
N ILE A 25 -13.82 -8.90 23.59
CA ILE A 25 -12.99 -9.42 22.48
C ILE A 25 -13.44 -10.83 22.04
N PRO A 26 -13.70 -11.79 22.96
CA PRO A 26 -14.16 -13.12 22.57
C PRO A 26 -15.49 -13.11 21.81
N GLU A 27 -16.46 -12.31 22.27
CA GLU A 27 -17.75 -12.14 21.56
C GLU A 27 -17.55 -11.55 20.18
N ALA A 28 -16.69 -10.54 20.06
CA ALA A 28 -16.44 -9.85 18.81
C ALA A 28 -15.75 -10.77 17.77
N ILE A 29 -14.84 -11.64 18.23
CA ILE A 29 -14.17 -12.65 17.38
C ILE A 29 -15.17 -13.75 16.97
N ALA A 30 -16.00 -14.24 17.90
CA ALA A 30 -16.99 -15.27 17.60
C ALA A 30 -18.03 -14.81 16.54
N ALA A 31 -18.30 -13.51 16.46
CA ALA A 31 -19.20 -12.92 15.47
C ALA A 31 -18.54 -12.67 14.10
N LEU A 32 -17.22 -12.82 13.94
CA LEU A 32 -16.54 -12.50 12.68
C LEU A 32 -17.01 -13.31 11.47
N PRO A 33 -17.18 -14.65 11.55
CA PRO A 33 -17.48 -15.48 10.38
C PRO A 33 -18.76 -15.08 9.64
N SER A 34 -19.73 -14.47 10.33
CA SER A 34 -21.00 -14.00 9.74
C SER A 34 -20.94 -12.58 9.17
N THR A 35 -19.78 -11.92 9.19
CA THR A 35 -19.61 -10.54 8.73
C THR A 35 -18.62 -10.46 7.57
N SER A 36 -18.66 -9.39 6.77
CA SER A 36 -17.66 -9.13 5.72
C SER A 36 -16.51 -8.23 6.19
N LYS A 37 -16.19 -8.23 7.50
CA LYS A 37 -15.16 -7.36 8.09
C LYS A 37 -13.74 -7.66 7.62
N TYR A 38 -13.51 -8.80 6.98
CA TYR A 38 -12.23 -9.11 6.33
C TYR A 38 -11.87 -8.08 5.24
N LEU A 39 -12.84 -7.54 4.50
CA LEU A 39 -12.59 -6.50 3.50
C LEU A 39 -11.94 -5.28 4.14
N LEU A 40 -12.49 -4.84 5.27
CA LEU A 40 -11.93 -3.71 6.02
C LEU A 40 -10.46 -3.96 6.37
N LEU A 41 -10.15 -5.13 6.95
CA LEU A 41 -8.79 -5.51 7.31
C LEU A 41 -7.84 -5.54 6.09
N LEU A 42 -8.29 -6.10 4.96
CA LEU A 42 -7.50 -6.17 3.73
C LEU A 42 -7.16 -4.77 3.20
N TYR A 43 -8.12 -3.85 3.14
CA TYR A 43 -7.86 -2.48 2.67
C TYR A 43 -7.09 -1.64 3.68
N MET A 44 -7.27 -1.87 4.98
CA MET A 44 -6.46 -1.24 6.04
C MET A 44 -4.97 -1.56 5.93
N SER A 45 -4.62 -2.75 5.40
CA SER A 45 -3.23 -3.13 5.16
C SER A 45 -2.47 -2.16 4.24
N SER A 46 -3.18 -1.41 3.38
CA SER A 46 -2.58 -0.39 2.49
C SER A 46 -1.81 0.70 3.24
N TYR A 47 -2.15 0.95 4.51
CA TYR A 47 -1.46 1.93 5.34
C TYR A 47 0.03 1.61 5.52
N VAL A 48 0.41 0.33 5.60
CA VAL A 48 1.82 -0.08 5.66
C VAL A 48 2.57 0.39 4.42
N LEU A 49 1.94 0.21 3.25
CA LEU A 49 2.55 0.60 1.98
C LEU A 49 2.61 2.13 1.84
N ILE A 50 1.51 2.84 2.14
CA ILE A 50 1.43 4.30 2.11
C ILE A 50 2.43 4.95 3.08
N SER A 51 2.52 4.44 4.31
CA SER A 51 3.47 4.96 5.30
C SER A 51 4.91 4.70 4.89
N GLY A 52 5.21 3.52 4.35
CA GLY A 52 6.52 3.16 3.82
C GLY A 52 6.97 4.02 2.64
N MET A 53 6.04 4.42 1.78
CA MET A 53 6.34 5.31 0.65
C MET A 53 6.90 6.66 1.10
N ASN A 54 6.48 7.21 2.24
CA ASN A 54 7.04 8.47 2.76
C ASN A 54 8.54 8.40 3.05
N TYR A 55 9.08 7.20 3.22
CA TYR A 55 10.50 6.96 3.48
C TYR A 55 11.26 6.47 2.26
N LEU A 56 10.60 6.30 1.10
CA LEU A 56 11.22 5.77 -0.11
C LEU A 56 12.34 6.69 -0.64
N ILE A 57 12.16 8.00 -0.52
CA ILE A 57 13.12 9.02 -0.97
C ILE A 57 14.07 9.48 0.14
N VAL A 58 13.84 9.06 1.38
CA VAL A 58 14.56 9.59 2.54
C VAL A 58 15.73 8.67 2.88
N SER A 59 16.92 9.24 3.06
CA SER A 59 18.11 8.50 3.50
C SER A 59 19.06 9.38 4.29
N ASP A 60 19.76 8.78 5.26
CA ASP A 60 20.82 9.46 5.99
C ASP A 60 22.06 9.66 5.09
N GLN A 61 22.19 8.83 4.04
CA GLN A 61 23.25 8.90 3.02
C GLN A 61 22.76 9.56 1.72
N TYR A 62 21.86 10.54 1.81
CA TYR A 62 21.28 11.23 0.65
C TYR A 62 22.33 11.88 -0.29
N LYS A 63 23.51 12.25 0.24
CA LYS A 63 24.61 12.76 -0.59
C LYS A 63 25.15 11.73 -1.57
N ALA A 64 24.95 10.43 -1.35
CA ALA A 64 25.39 9.36 -2.24
C ALA A 64 24.53 9.20 -3.50
N THR A 65 23.46 9.99 -3.67
CA THR A 65 22.60 9.94 -4.86
C THR A 65 23.33 10.24 -6.17
N TRP A 66 24.51 10.88 -6.12
CA TRP A 66 25.38 11.06 -7.28
C TRP A 66 25.67 9.73 -8.02
N VAL A 67 25.67 8.60 -7.31
CA VAL A 67 25.90 7.26 -7.90
C VAL A 67 24.86 6.92 -8.97
N PHE A 68 23.60 7.33 -8.80
CA PHE A 68 22.56 7.08 -9.81
C PHE A 68 22.84 7.86 -11.10
N TYR A 69 23.40 9.07 -11.01
CA TYR A 69 23.77 9.87 -12.18
C TYR A 69 25.04 9.39 -12.86
N ALA A 70 25.94 8.71 -12.13
CA ALA A 70 27.15 8.09 -12.70
C ALA A 70 26.90 6.69 -13.29
N SER A 71 25.79 6.05 -12.93
CA SER A 71 25.43 4.73 -13.44
C SER A 71 24.96 4.79 -14.91
N PRO A 72 25.26 3.77 -15.74
CA PRO A 72 24.84 3.74 -17.15
C PRO A 72 23.35 3.37 -17.29
N VAL A 73 22.47 4.03 -16.53
CA VAL A 73 21.02 3.80 -16.54
C VAL A 73 20.37 4.81 -17.49
N THR A 74 19.83 4.29 -18.59
CA THR A 74 19.17 5.09 -19.63
C THR A 74 17.88 5.74 -19.14
N THR A 75 17.07 5.01 -18.36
CA THR A 75 15.80 5.49 -17.82
C THR A 75 15.74 5.35 -16.29
N PRO A 76 15.63 6.46 -15.55
CA PRO A 76 15.61 6.45 -14.09
C PRO A 76 14.34 5.80 -13.52
N GLY A 77 13.27 5.72 -14.31
CA GLY A 77 12.04 5.01 -13.93
C GLY A 77 12.28 3.56 -13.52
N HIS A 78 13.29 2.87 -14.08
CA HIS A 78 13.66 1.52 -13.64
C HIS A 78 14.18 1.48 -12.20
N ILE A 79 14.96 2.49 -11.79
CA ILE A 79 15.44 2.62 -10.41
C ILE A 79 14.27 2.91 -9.48
N MET A 80 13.40 3.84 -9.86
CA MET A 80 12.25 4.27 -9.06
C MET A 80 11.24 3.14 -8.84
N ILE A 81 10.86 2.41 -9.89
CA ILE A 81 9.97 1.25 -9.74
C ILE A 81 10.66 0.12 -8.98
N GLY A 82 11.97 -0.06 -9.14
CA GLY A 82 12.74 -1.07 -8.42
C GLY A 82 12.68 -0.84 -6.91
N ALA A 83 12.88 0.41 -6.48
CA ALA A 83 12.73 0.80 -5.07
C ALA A 83 11.31 0.56 -4.55
N PHE A 84 10.28 0.93 -5.32
CA PHE A 84 8.90 0.68 -4.93
C PHE A 84 8.56 -0.82 -4.86
N LYS A 85 8.99 -1.64 -5.84
CA LYS A 85 8.82 -3.09 -5.82
C LYS A 85 9.54 -3.72 -4.63
N ALA A 86 10.72 -3.23 -4.26
CA ALA A 86 11.42 -3.67 -3.06
C ALA A 86 10.61 -3.38 -1.79
N LEU A 87 9.97 -2.20 -1.69
CA LEU A 87 9.03 -1.89 -0.61
C LEU A 87 7.86 -2.88 -0.59
N CYS A 88 7.24 -3.14 -1.75
CA CYS A 88 6.14 -4.10 -1.85
C CYS A 88 6.54 -5.50 -1.38
N VAL A 89 7.66 -6.04 -1.89
CA VAL A 89 8.08 -7.42 -1.64
C VAL A 89 8.66 -7.61 -0.24
N LYS A 90 9.45 -6.66 0.27
CA LYS A 90 10.11 -6.81 1.58
C LYS A 90 9.23 -6.39 2.75
N LEU A 91 8.31 -5.45 2.54
CA LEU A 91 7.50 -4.87 3.61
C LEU A 91 6.04 -5.33 3.54
N PHE A 92 5.40 -5.10 2.40
CA PHE A 92 3.94 -5.26 2.32
C PHE A 92 3.50 -6.70 2.12
N LEU A 93 4.07 -7.44 1.17
CA LEU A 93 3.66 -8.82 0.86
C LEU A 93 3.78 -9.78 2.05
N PRO A 94 4.86 -9.77 2.87
CA PRO A 94 4.94 -10.64 4.04
C PRO A 94 3.80 -10.36 5.03
N PHE A 95 3.51 -9.08 5.27
CA PHE A 95 2.43 -8.68 6.17
C PHE A 95 1.04 -8.98 5.62
N PHE A 96 0.81 -8.70 4.34
CA PHE A 96 -0.44 -9.04 3.67
C PHE A 96 -0.66 -10.55 3.64
N THR A 97 0.41 -11.36 3.56
CA THR A 97 0.33 -12.81 3.67
C THR A 97 -0.14 -13.24 5.05
N LEU A 98 0.37 -12.63 6.13
CA LEU A 98 -0.12 -12.89 7.49
C LEU A 98 -1.61 -12.54 7.64
N ILE A 99 -2.03 -11.39 7.10
CA ILE A 99 -3.45 -11.01 7.06
C ILE A 99 -4.26 -12.03 6.26
N THR A 100 -3.76 -12.47 5.11
CA THR A 100 -4.41 -13.45 4.24
C THR A 100 -4.62 -14.77 4.96
N VAL A 101 -3.60 -15.28 5.67
CA VAL A 101 -3.71 -16.50 6.47
C VAL A 101 -4.78 -16.35 7.55
N PHE A 102 -4.78 -15.23 8.27
CA PHE A 102 -5.81 -14.94 9.28
C PHE A 102 -7.22 -14.86 8.69
N VAL A 103 -7.37 -14.21 7.53
CA VAL A 103 -8.67 -14.08 6.85
C VAL A 103 -9.16 -15.45 6.35
N LEU A 104 -8.29 -16.25 5.72
CA LEU A 104 -8.65 -17.59 5.27
C LEU A 104 -8.99 -18.53 6.44
N TRP A 105 -8.35 -18.34 7.60
CA TRP A 105 -8.64 -19.13 8.79
C TRP A 105 -10.06 -18.87 9.35
N ILE A 106 -10.56 -17.63 9.29
CA ILE A 106 -11.87 -17.26 9.85
C ILE A 106 -13.00 -17.38 8.82
N TRP A 107 -12.79 -16.94 7.58
CA TRP A 107 -13.81 -16.88 6.53
C TRP A 107 -13.72 -18.00 5.49
N GLY A 108 -12.66 -18.81 5.53
CA GLY A 108 -12.46 -19.92 4.61
C GLY A 108 -11.97 -19.53 3.21
N TRP A 109 -11.87 -20.51 2.32
CA TRP A 109 -11.32 -20.32 0.97
C TRP A 109 -12.24 -19.58 0.00
N GLY A 110 -13.53 -19.41 0.35
CA GLY A 110 -14.51 -18.72 -0.49
C GLY A 110 -14.18 -17.24 -0.75
N VAL A 111 -13.44 -16.60 0.17
CA VAL A 111 -13.05 -15.18 0.06
C VAL A 111 -11.75 -14.97 -0.71
N LEU A 112 -11.14 -16.02 -1.28
CA LEU A 112 -9.89 -15.90 -2.03
C LEU A 112 -9.96 -14.91 -3.21
N PRO A 113 -11.05 -14.84 -4.01
CA PRO A 113 -11.19 -13.81 -5.04
C PRO A 113 -11.18 -12.39 -4.47
N ASP A 114 -11.79 -12.20 -3.30
CA ASP A 114 -11.85 -10.90 -2.61
C ASP A 114 -10.46 -10.50 -2.08
N ILE A 115 -9.68 -11.46 -1.56
CA ILE A 115 -8.28 -11.23 -1.15
C ILE A 115 -7.43 -10.81 -2.35
N LEU A 116 -7.54 -11.52 -3.48
CA LEU A 116 -6.78 -11.20 -4.70
C LEU A 116 -7.14 -9.82 -5.24
N LEU A 117 -8.44 -9.49 -5.29
CA LEU A 117 -8.90 -8.19 -5.76
C LEU A 117 -8.43 -7.06 -4.82
N ALA A 118 -8.49 -7.27 -3.51
CA ALA A 118 -7.97 -6.29 -2.54
C ALA A 118 -6.46 -6.07 -2.71
N LEU A 119 -5.68 -7.14 -2.87
CA LEU A 119 -4.23 -7.06 -3.13
C LEU A 119 -3.93 -6.20 -4.37
N LEU A 120 -4.60 -6.51 -5.48
CA LEU A 120 -4.42 -5.79 -6.74
C LEU A 120 -4.81 -4.31 -6.60
N ASN A 121 -5.92 -4.01 -5.95
CA ASN A 121 -6.37 -2.63 -5.73
C ASN A 121 -5.39 -1.84 -4.84
N VAL A 122 -4.85 -2.45 -3.79
CA VAL A 122 -3.85 -1.80 -2.93
C VAL A 122 -2.57 -1.52 -3.72
N LEU A 123 -2.06 -2.48 -4.49
CA LEU A 123 -0.87 -2.29 -5.32
C LEU A 123 -1.08 -1.24 -6.41
N LEU A 124 -2.25 -1.27 -7.06
CA LEU A 124 -2.66 -0.31 -8.08
C LEU A 124 -2.68 1.11 -7.51
N LEU A 125 -3.39 1.30 -6.40
CA LEU A 125 -3.52 2.60 -5.77
C LEU A 125 -2.16 3.14 -5.29
N SER A 126 -1.36 2.30 -4.64
CA SER A 126 -0.03 2.72 -4.18
C SER A 126 0.89 3.06 -5.36
N THR A 127 0.77 2.38 -6.49
CA THR A 127 1.48 2.75 -7.73
C THR A 127 1.03 4.13 -8.23
N CYS A 128 -0.28 4.42 -8.23
CA CYS A 128 -0.80 5.76 -8.54
C CYS A 128 -0.23 6.82 -7.61
N LEU A 129 -0.25 6.56 -6.29
CA LEU A 129 0.27 7.49 -5.29
C LEU A 129 1.78 7.74 -5.47
N VAL A 130 2.57 6.70 -5.77
CA VAL A 130 4.00 6.83 -6.06
C VAL A 130 4.21 7.72 -7.28
N ARG A 131 3.50 7.44 -8.38
CA ARG A 131 3.61 8.19 -9.63
C ARG A 131 3.28 9.68 -9.48
N ILE A 132 2.29 10.01 -8.65
CA ILE A 132 1.85 11.39 -8.43
C ILE A 132 2.77 12.11 -7.43
N SER A 133 3.11 11.45 -6.32
CA SER A 133 3.79 12.10 -5.18
C SER A 133 5.31 12.00 -5.22
N PHE A 134 5.88 11.00 -5.89
CA PHE A 134 7.30 10.65 -5.81
C PHE A 134 7.93 10.62 -7.21
N ARG A 135 8.27 11.83 -7.70
CA ARG A 135 9.09 12.06 -8.91
C ARG A 135 10.54 12.39 -8.57
N GLN A 136 11.07 11.76 -7.53
CA GLN A 136 12.46 11.89 -7.07
C GLN A 136 13.12 10.53 -7.05
N LEU A 137 14.44 10.51 -7.16
CA LEU A 137 15.21 9.28 -7.00
C LEU A 137 15.01 8.71 -5.59
N PRO A 138 15.02 7.39 -5.43
CA PRO A 138 14.99 6.80 -4.10
C PRO A 138 16.22 7.26 -3.31
N PHE A 139 16.07 7.43 -2.01
CA PHE A 139 17.15 7.81 -1.09
C PHE A 139 17.83 9.16 -1.42
N SER A 140 17.16 10.08 -2.10
CA SER A 140 17.74 11.37 -2.52
C SER A 140 17.66 12.51 -1.52
N SER A 141 16.86 12.39 -0.47
CA SER A 141 16.49 13.51 0.38
C SER A 141 16.84 13.27 1.84
N MET A 142 17.25 14.34 2.54
CA MET A 142 17.41 14.32 4.00
C MET A 142 16.04 14.40 4.70
N GLU A 143 15.90 13.71 5.83
CA GLU A 143 14.72 13.87 6.68
C GLU A 143 14.69 15.24 7.37
N GLN A 144 13.70 16.07 7.02
CA GLN A 144 13.46 17.33 7.71
C GLN A 144 12.53 17.10 8.91
N ALA A 145 13.04 17.30 10.14
CA ALA A 145 12.29 17.09 11.39
C ALA A 145 10.97 17.86 11.47
N LYS A 146 10.89 19.05 10.82
CA LYS A 146 9.69 19.91 10.78
C LYS A 146 8.53 19.31 9.96
N GLN A 147 8.77 18.28 9.15
CA GLN A 147 7.76 17.70 8.24
C GLN A 147 7.07 16.43 8.78
N ASN A 148 7.48 15.89 9.93
CA ASN A 148 7.00 14.58 10.39
C ASN A 148 5.49 14.55 10.69
N GLY A 149 4.93 15.60 11.32
CA GLY A 149 3.48 15.69 11.55
C GLY A 149 2.66 15.76 10.26
N GLY A 150 3.15 16.50 9.25
CA GLY A 150 2.51 16.61 7.94
C GLY A 150 2.50 15.28 7.16
N LYS A 151 3.58 14.48 7.25
CA LYS A 151 3.66 13.15 6.62
C LYS A 151 2.62 12.18 7.19
N VAL A 152 2.41 12.18 8.51
CA VAL A 152 1.40 11.33 9.16
C VAL A 152 0.00 11.73 8.70
N LEU A 153 -0.33 13.03 8.75
CA LEU A 153 -1.63 13.53 8.30
C LEU A 153 -1.88 13.21 6.83
N LYS A 154 -0.89 13.43 5.95
CA LYS A 154 -0.97 13.06 4.53
C LYS A 154 -1.24 11.57 4.34
N SER A 155 -0.61 10.71 5.14
CA SER A 155 -0.80 9.25 5.07
C SER A 155 -2.20 8.84 5.53
N LEU A 156 -2.72 9.46 6.59
CA LEU A 156 -4.08 9.22 7.07
C LEU A 156 -5.12 9.66 6.03
N LEU A 157 -4.93 10.84 5.41
CA LEU A 157 -5.80 11.32 4.33
C LEU A 157 -5.72 10.43 3.08
N ALA A 158 -4.53 9.96 2.73
CA ALA A 158 -4.35 9.02 1.62
C ALA A 158 -5.05 7.68 1.87
N MET A 159 -5.30 7.30 3.13
CA MET A 159 -6.03 6.08 3.51
C MET A 159 -7.53 6.16 3.21
N LEU A 160 -8.09 7.36 2.97
CA LEU A 160 -9.48 7.50 2.52
C LEU A 160 -9.73 6.85 1.15
N ILE A 161 -8.75 6.87 0.25
CA ILE A 161 -8.90 6.33 -1.11
C ILE A 161 -9.02 4.79 -1.12
N PRO A 162 -8.17 4.02 -0.42
CA PRO A 162 -8.38 2.57 -0.29
C PRO A 162 -9.68 2.24 0.44
N PHE A 163 -10.14 3.05 1.41
CA PHE A 163 -11.44 2.81 2.05
C PHE A 163 -12.61 2.95 1.09
N THR A 164 -12.63 3.97 0.23
CA THR A 164 -13.73 4.11 -0.75
C THR A 164 -13.75 2.94 -1.74
N LEU A 165 -12.58 2.44 -2.15
CA LEU A 165 -12.49 1.20 -2.93
C LEU A 165 -13.00 -0.03 -2.16
N GLY A 166 -12.73 -0.12 -0.86
CA GLY A 166 -13.26 -1.18 0.01
C GLY A 166 -14.78 -1.16 0.11
N ILE A 167 -15.39 0.03 0.18
CA ILE A 167 -16.84 0.20 0.13
C ILE A 167 -17.39 -0.23 -1.23
N GLY A 168 -16.75 0.18 -2.34
CA GLY A 168 -17.13 -0.27 -3.68
C GLY A 168 -17.04 -1.80 -3.84
N HIS A 169 -16.00 -2.41 -3.28
CA HIS A 169 -15.82 -3.85 -3.26
C HIS A 169 -16.90 -4.55 -2.42
N TYR A 170 -17.32 -3.97 -1.29
CA TYR A 170 -18.41 -4.52 -0.47
C TYR A 170 -19.70 -4.71 -1.28
N PHE A 171 -20.05 -3.74 -2.14
CA PHE A 171 -21.24 -3.87 -3.02
C PHE A 171 -21.09 -4.93 -4.13
N ALA A 172 -19.87 -5.37 -4.42
CA ALA A 172 -19.58 -6.39 -5.42
C ALA A 172 -19.47 -7.81 -4.86
N LEU A 173 -19.62 -8.00 -3.54
CA LEU A 173 -19.39 -9.28 -2.86
C LEU A 173 -20.24 -10.43 -3.42
N ASP A 174 -21.52 -10.16 -3.69
CA ASP A 174 -22.51 -11.16 -4.10
C ASP A 174 -22.44 -11.51 -5.59
N ILE A 175 -21.68 -10.75 -6.39
CA ILE A 175 -21.67 -10.86 -7.86
C ILE A 175 -20.34 -11.43 -8.33
N TRP A 176 -20.26 -12.76 -8.44
CA TRP A 176 -18.99 -13.46 -8.71
C TRP A 176 -18.26 -13.00 -10.00
N TRP A 177 -19.01 -12.78 -11.10
CA TRP A 177 -18.44 -12.39 -12.39
C TRP A 177 -17.90 -10.95 -12.37
N LEU A 178 -18.50 -10.08 -11.55
CA LEU A 178 -18.04 -8.71 -11.36
C LEU A 178 -16.68 -8.71 -10.65
N LYS A 179 -16.49 -9.58 -9.66
CA LYS A 179 -15.19 -9.76 -8.98
C LYS A 179 -14.10 -10.18 -9.95
N LEU A 180 -14.36 -11.18 -10.79
CA LEU A 180 -13.40 -11.62 -11.80
C LEU A 180 -13.08 -10.50 -12.80
N THR A 181 -14.10 -9.75 -13.22
CA THR A 181 -13.94 -8.62 -14.13
C THR A 181 -13.06 -7.53 -13.52
N PHE A 182 -13.28 -7.16 -12.27
CA PHE A 182 -12.44 -6.20 -11.57
C PHE A 182 -11.02 -6.70 -11.32
N VAL A 183 -10.83 -8.00 -11.05
CA VAL A 183 -9.47 -8.59 -10.96
C VAL A 183 -8.71 -8.41 -12.27
N LEU A 184 -9.34 -8.71 -13.40
CA LEU A 184 -8.72 -8.55 -14.72
C LEU A 184 -8.42 -7.08 -15.03
N LEU A 185 -9.38 -6.18 -14.79
CA LEU A 185 -9.22 -4.75 -15.02
C LEU A 185 -8.12 -4.14 -14.12
N SER A 186 -8.11 -4.45 -12.82
CA SER A 186 -7.10 -3.96 -11.89
C SER A 186 -5.72 -4.50 -12.24
N SER A 187 -5.61 -5.75 -12.71
CA SER A 187 -4.34 -6.34 -13.18
C SER A 187 -3.83 -5.63 -14.44
N ALA A 188 -4.69 -5.42 -15.43
CA ALA A 188 -4.33 -4.73 -16.67
C ALA A 188 -3.89 -3.29 -16.38
N MET A 189 -4.64 -2.57 -15.55
CA MET A 189 -4.32 -1.19 -15.16
C MET A 189 -3.00 -1.10 -14.37
N LEU A 190 -2.76 -2.05 -13.46
CA LEU A 190 -1.50 -2.12 -12.70
C LEU A 190 -0.31 -2.33 -13.64
N TRP A 191 -0.45 -3.24 -14.61
CA TRP A 191 0.58 -3.49 -15.61
C TRP A 191 0.86 -2.23 -16.44
N LEU A 192 -0.16 -1.57 -16.97
CA LEU A 192 -0.02 -0.32 -17.74
C LEU A 192 0.65 0.79 -16.94
N LEU A 193 0.26 0.97 -15.67
CA LEU A 193 0.86 1.98 -14.80
C LEU A 193 2.32 1.68 -14.48
N TRP A 194 2.70 0.42 -14.30
CA TRP A 194 4.09 0.05 -14.12
C TRP A 194 4.93 0.30 -15.36
N GLN A 195 4.45 -0.05 -16.55
CA GLN A 195 5.13 0.28 -17.81
C GLN A 195 5.33 1.79 -17.90
N SER A 196 4.24 2.54 -17.75
CA SER A 196 4.31 3.99 -17.84
C SER A 196 5.15 4.64 -16.74
N TYR A 197 5.36 4.00 -15.58
CA TYR A 197 6.26 4.52 -14.53
C TYR A 197 7.72 4.20 -14.84
N MET A 198 8.00 3.06 -15.47
CA MET A 198 9.34 2.70 -15.96
C MET A 198 9.84 3.65 -17.06
N ASP A 199 8.92 4.17 -17.87
CA ASP A 199 9.23 5.12 -18.95
C ASP A 199 9.54 6.55 -18.47
N THR A 200 9.64 6.77 -17.14
CA THR A 200 10.00 8.08 -16.60
C THR A 200 11.43 8.44 -17.01
N SER A 201 11.58 9.53 -17.78
CA SER A 201 12.88 10.07 -18.22
C SER A 201 13.55 10.96 -17.17
N TRP A 202 14.85 11.21 -17.36
CA TRP A 202 15.66 12.08 -16.50
C TRP A 202 15.12 13.51 -16.38
N ASP A 203 14.55 14.05 -17.45
CA ASP A 203 13.98 15.42 -17.46
C ASP A 203 12.74 15.55 -16.56
N ASN A 204 12.07 14.44 -16.28
CA ASN A 204 10.85 14.40 -15.47
C ASN A 204 11.14 14.16 -13.97
N ILE A 205 12.41 14.00 -13.58
CA ILE A 205 12.81 13.91 -12.17
C ILE A 205 12.94 15.32 -11.59
N ARG A 206 12.27 15.56 -10.46
CA ARG A 206 12.52 16.76 -9.66
C ARG A 206 13.91 16.68 -9.04
N LYS A 207 14.83 17.54 -9.48
CA LYS A 207 16.12 17.75 -8.82
C LYS A 207 15.87 18.49 -7.50
N GLU A 208 16.52 18.07 -6.43
CA GLU A 208 16.59 18.92 -5.23
C GLU A 208 17.55 20.07 -5.53
N ASP A 209 17.13 21.29 -5.28
CA ASP A 209 18.02 22.45 -5.25
C ASP A 209 19.05 22.16 -4.15
N ALA A 210 20.30 21.92 -4.56
CA ALA A 210 21.41 21.60 -3.67
C ALA A 210 21.78 22.79 -2.78
#